data_AF-A0A9N9DQ61-F1
#
_entry.id   AF-A0A9N9DQ61-F1
#
_cell.length_a   1.000
_cell.length_b   1.000
_cell.length_c   1.000
_cell.angle_alpha   90.00
_cell.angle_beta   90.00
_cell.angle_gamma   90.00
#
_symmetry.space_group_name_H-M   'P 1'
#
loop_
_entity.id
_entity.type
_entity.pdbx_description
1 polymer ?
#
loop_
_entity_poly.entity_id
_entity_poly.type
_entity_poly.pdbx_seq_one_letter_code
_entity_poly.pdbx_strand_id
1 'polypeptide(L)'
;GNGGLSWVNDHIEAFINIGGPLLGVPKALSALLSELGAFGIYVLERFFSKRERSELFRTWGGLSSMLPKGGAAIWGNTTHAPDDREKAMNTFGSLLTLRSFIHNKLDNNDTNQTAAEIIYKHTSTTGINFLQQNTDSFYNKMLSNNYSFGMATSEDEISDDMKDHTKWTNPLESRLPYAPEMKIYCLYGWGKETERSYYYSHDYTDDYTDSNESSSEDTYKFLNSLFIDSSFNSDHDPNIKSGVHNGEG
;
A
#
# COMPACT_ATOMS: atom_id res chain seq x y z
N GLY A 1 -6.94 13.00 -27.36
CA GLY A 1 -7.06 14.16 -28.27
C GLY A 1 -7.16 13.78 -29.74
N ASN A 2 -7.89 12.71 -30.10
CA ASN A 2 -8.21 12.32 -31.50
C ASN A 2 -7.04 12.35 -32.52
N GLY A 3 -5.79 12.19 -32.08
CA GLY A 3 -4.61 12.28 -32.95
C GLY A 3 -4.41 11.08 -33.88
N GLY A 4 -5.21 10.02 -33.74
CA GLY A 4 -5.02 8.75 -34.46
C GLY A 4 -4.04 7.81 -33.78
N LEU A 5 -3.95 6.57 -34.30
CA LEU A 5 -3.10 5.52 -33.71
C LEU A 5 -1.61 5.77 -33.90
N SER A 6 -1.19 6.41 -34.99
CA SER A 6 0.22 6.70 -35.28
C SER A 6 0.74 7.94 -34.54
N TRP A 7 -0.12 8.70 -33.87
CA TRP A 7 0.28 10.00 -33.31
C TRP A 7 1.49 9.91 -32.40
N VAL A 8 1.53 8.89 -31.53
CA VAL A 8 2.66 8.68 -30.60
C VAL A 8 3.92 8.32 -31.39
N ASN A 9 3.81 7.41 -32.37
CA ASN A 9 4.94 7.05 -33.24
C ASN A 9 5.54 8.25 -33.99
N ASP A 10 4.69 9.17 -34.44
CA ASP A 10 5.11 10.27 -35.31
C ASP A 10 5.64 11.48 -34.52
N HIS A 11 5.32 11.60 -33.23
CA HIS A 11 5.62 12.79 -32.42
C HIS A 11 6.45 12.52 -31.16
N ILE A 12 6.52 11.28 -30.69
CA ILE A 12 7.24 10.90 -29.47
C ILE A 12 8.43 10.01 -29.83
N GLU A 13 9.62 10.59 -29.81
CA GLU A 13 10.88 9.88 -30.07
C GLU A 13 11.23 8.91 -28.92
N ALA A 14 11.09 9.37 -27.68
CA ALA A 14 11.50 8.60 -26.52
C ALA A 14 10.68 8.91 -25.27
N PHE A 15 10.44 7.87 -24.46
CA PHE A 15 9.94 7.95 -23.10
C PHE A 15 11.03 7.54 -22.12
N ILE A 16 11.37 8.41 -21.18
CA ILE A 16 12.42 8.16 -20.18
C ILE A 16 11.77 8.14 -18.80
N ASN A 17 11.67 6.95 -18.21
CA ASN A 17 11.22 6.75 -16.84
C ASN A 17 12.42 6.81 -15.88
N ILE A 18 12.40 7.73 -14.92
CA ILE A 18 13.44 7.87 -13.89
C ILE A 18 12.83 7.52 -12.53
N GLY A 19 13.00 6.26 -12.11
CA GLY A 19 12.50 5.78 -10.82
C GLY A 19 10.99 5.85 -10.63
N GLY A 20 10.20 5.91 -11.71
CA GLY A 20 8.75 6.02 -11.64
C GLY A 20 8.07 4.70 -11.24
N PRO A 21 7.22 4.69 -10.20
CA PRO A 21 6.60 3.48 -9.65
C PRO A 21 5.34 3.07 -10.42
N LEU A 22 5.51 2.59 -11.67
CA LEU A 22 4.39 2.24 -12.54
C LEU A 22 3.44 1.18 -11.94
N LEU A 23 4.01 0.23 -11.19
CA LEU A 23 3.27 -0.84 -10.50
C LEU A 23 2.79 -0.45 -9.09
N GLY A 24 3.03 0.80 -8.68
CA GLY A 24 2.77 1.29 -7.33
C GLY A 24 3.90 0.98 -6.35
N VAL A 25 3.71 1.39 -5.09
CA VAL A 25 4.65 1.17 -3.98
C VAL A 25 3.90 0.77 -2.70
N PRO A 26 4.43 -0.16 -1.90
CA PRO A 26 3.82 -0.54 -0.61
C PRO A 26 3.63 0.65 0.34
N LYS A 27 4.49 1.66 0.25
CA LYS A 27 4.40 2.90 1.03
C LYS A 27 3.09 3.65 0.83
N ALA A 28 2.50 3.58 -0.36
CA ALA A 28 1.23 4.25 -0.63
C ALA A 28 0.10 3.67 0.25
N LEU A 29 0.07 2.35 0.42
CA LEU A 29 -0.91 1.67 1.27
C LEU A 29 -0.75 2.08 2.75
N SER A 30 0.49 2.07 3.25
CA SER A 30 0.85 2.50 4.61
C SER A 30 0.44 3.97 4.86
N ALA A 31 0.73 4.85 3.91
CA ALA A 31 0.42 6.27 4.00
C ALA A 31 -1.08 6.57 3.96
N LEU A 32 -1.89 5.78 3.24
CA LEU A 32 -3.35 5.92 3.20
C LEU A 32 -4.04 5.38 4.46
N LEU A 33 -3.42 4.41 5.14
CA LEU A 33 -3.94 3.82 6.37
C LEU A 33 -3.67 4.70 7.59
N SER A 34 -2.41 5.12 7.76
CA SER A 34 -1.98 5.69 9.04
C SER A 34 -1.10 6.93 8.90
N GLU A 35 -0.07 6.94 8.02
CA GLU A 35 0.74 8.14 7.76
C GLU A 35 1.93 7.98 6.80
N LEU A 36 2.40 9.11 6.23
CA LEU A 36 3.62 9.22 5.42
C LEU A 36 4.88 8.80 6.19
N GLY A 37 5.85 8.19 5.50
CA GLY A 37 7.20 7.97 6.04
C GLY A 37 7.96 9.28 6.33
N ALA A 38 9.03 9.15 7.14
CA ALA A 38 9.79 10.17 7.88
C ALA A 38 10.06 11.55 7.25
N PHE A 39 10.03 11.72 5.94
CA PHE A 39 10.39 12.99 5.28
C PHE A 39 9.21 13.96 5.11
N GLY A 40 7.99 13.46 4.89
CA GLY A 40 6.78 14.31 4.86
C GLY A 40 6.30 14.72 6.26
N ILE A 41 6.67 13.91 7.24
CA ILE A 41 6.41 14.08 8.67
C ILE A 41 6.93 15.44 9.16
N TYR A 42 8.19 15.80 8.93
CA TYR A 42 8.77 17.03 9.50
C TYR A 42 8.08 18.34 9.06
N VAL A 43 7.62 18.40 7.82
CA VAL A 43 6.96 19.61 7.27
C VAL A 43 5.49 19.63 7.66
N LEU A 44 4.79 18.50 7.60
CA LEU A 44 3.35 18.43 7.85
C LEU A 44 3.01 18.30 9.34
N GLU A 45 3.88 17.73 10.19
CA GLU A 45 3.68 17.64 11.65
C GLU A 45 3.53 18.98 12.31
N ARG A 46 4.12 20.02 11.73
CA ARG A 46 4.02 21.37 12.28
C ARG A 46 2.68 22.03 12.01
N PHE A 47 1.89 21.51 11.05
CA PHE A 47 0.66 22.17 10.57
C PHE A 47 -0.58 21.27 10.62
N PHE A 48 -0.42 19.95 10.63
CA PHE A 48 -1.51 18.98 10.56
C PHE A 48 -1.30 17.85 11.56
N SER A 49 -2.36 17.51 12.27
CA SER A 49 -2.46 16.27 13.03
C SER A 49 -2.43 15.05 12.12
N LYS A 50 -2.24 13.87 12.71
CA LYS A 50 -2.19 12.62 11.98
C LYS A 50 -3.43 12.32 11.16
N ARG A 51 -4.56 12.64 11.75
CA ARG A 51 -5.88 12.54 11.13
C ARG A 51 -5.96 13.41 9.87
N GLU A 52 -5.64 14.70 10.00
CA GLU A 52 -5.75 15.66 8.91
C GLU A 52 -4.84 15.29 7.73
N ARG A 53 -3.68 14.67 8.01
CA ARG A 53 -2.79 14.14 6.98
C ARG A 53 -3.42 12.99 6.20
N SER A 54 -3.93 11.98 6.89
CA SER A 54 -4.57 10.83 6.23
C SER A 54 -5.80 11.25 5.42
N GLU A 55 -6.63 12.15 5.96
CA GLU A 55 -7.77 12.74 5.24
C GLU A 55 -7.32 13.53 4.01
N LEU A 56 -6.30 14.39 4.15
CA LEU A 56 -5.73 15.14 3.03
C LEU A 56 -5.24 14.20 1.92
N PHE A 57 -4.51 13.14 2.27
CA PHE A 57 -4.01 12.20 1.26
C PHE A 57 -5.10 11.41 0.55
N ARG A 58 -6.20 11.09 1.24
CA ARG A 58 -7.37 10.46 0.62
C ARG A 58 -8.08 11.39 -0.37
N THR A 59 -7.94 12.70 -0.23
CA THR A 59 -8.41 13.66 -1.25
C THR A 59 -7.46 13.79 -2.44
N TRP A 60 -6.18 13.41 -2.28
CA TRP A 60 -5.17 13.49 -3.33
C TRP A 60 -5.08 12.18 -4.10
N GLY A 61 -5.70 12.13 -5.29
CA GLY A 61 -5.64 10.94 -6.17
C GLY A 61 -4.23 10.47 -6.54
N GLY A 62 -3.21 11.31 -6.37
CA GLY A 62 -1.81 10.94 -6.60
C GLY A 62 -1.31 9.80 -5.72
N LEU A 63 -1.75 9.70 -4.45
CA LEU A 63 -1.30 8.59 -3.58
C LEU A 63 -2.07 7.30 -3.90
N SER A 64 -3.36 7.41 -4.19
CA SER A 64 -4.20 6.29 -4.62
C SER A 64 -3.75 5.68 -5.95
N SER A 65 -3.22 6.48 -6.87
CA SER A 65 -2.66 5.98 -8.13
C SER A 65 -1.38 5.15 -7.93
N MET A 66 -0.70 5.32 -6.80
CA MET A 66 0.51 4.59 -6.42
C MET A 66 0.22 3.34 -5.59
N LEU A 67 -1.04 2.98 -5.36
CA LEU A 67 -1.36 1.70 -4.72
C LEU A 67 -0.83 0.52 -5.56
N PRO A 68 -0.38 -0.57 -4.91
CA PRO A 68 0.16 -1.74 -5.58
C PRO A 68 -0.79 -2.35 -6.61
N LYS A 69 -0.31 -2.55 -7.84
CA LYS A 69 -1.05 -3.16 -8.96
C LYS A 69 -0.54 -4.55 -9.28
N GLY A 70 -1.41 -5.43 -9.75
CA GLY A 70 -1.05 -6.79 -10.20
C GLY A 70 -1.14 -7.87 -9.12
N GLY A 71 -1.65 -7.54 -7.94
CA GLY A 71 -1.98 -8.52 -6.90
C GLY A 71 -0.80 -9.44 -6.54
N ALA A 72 -1.10 -10.73 -6.38
CA ALA A 72 -0.13 -11.74 -6.00
C ALA A 72 0.89 -12.09 -7.08
N ALA A 73 0.56 -11.86 -8.36
CA ALA A 73 1.46 -12.16 -9.47
C ALA A 73 2.71 -11.25 -9.48
N ILE A 74 2.54 -9.99 -9.04
CA ILE A 74 3.65 -9.03 -8.94
C ILE A 74 4.23 -8.98 -7.53
N TRP A 75 3.37 -8.86 -6.51
CA TRP A 75 3.82 -8.52 -5.15
C TRP A 75 4.01 -9.73 -4.24
N GLY A 76 3.62 -10.92 -4.68
CA GLY A 76 3.65 -12.14 -3.88
C GLY A 76 2.38 -12.36 -3.03
N ASN A 77 2.41 -13.42 -2.25
CA ASN A 77 1.32 -13.87 -1.40
C ASN A 77 1.80 -14.12 0.04
N THR A 78 0.99 -14.76 0.87
CA THR A 78 1.36 -15.03 2.26
C THR A 78 2.50 -16.03 2.44
N THR A 79 2.89 -16.77 1.38
CA THR A 79 3.93 -17.79 1.43
C THR A 79 5.23 -17.37 0.77
N HIS A 80 5.18 -16.58 -0.31
CA HIS A 80 6.36 -16.13 -1.04
C HIS A 80 6.14 -14.83 -1.80
N ALA A 81 7.23 -14.13 -2.10
CA ALA A 81 7.31 -13.05 -3.06
C ALA A 81 8.52 -13.21 -4.00
N PRO A 82 8.47 -12.62 -5.20
CA PRO A 82 9.56 -12.72 -6.18
C PRO A 82 10.91 -12.16 -5.67
N ASP A 83 10.86 -11.23 -4.72
CA ASP A 83 11.99 -10.53 -4.12
C ASP A 83 12.37 -11.06 -2.73
N ASP A 84 11.85 -12.22 -2.34
CA ASP A 84 12.26 -12.88 -1.09
C ASP A 84 13.74 -13.28 -1.11
N ARG A 85 14.45 -12.94 -0.04
CA ARG A 85 15.85 -13.33 0.14
C ARG A 85 15.94 -14.80 0.56
N GLU A 86 16.93 -15.53 0.04
CA GLU A 86 17.11 -16.99 0.27
C GLU A 86 17.22 -17.43 1.74
N LYS A 87 17.38 -16.50 2.69
CA LYS A 87 17.50 -16.76 4.14
C LYS A 87 16.53 -15.94 5.00
N ALA A 88 15.55 -15.28 4.39
CA ALA A 88 14.57 -14.50 5.15
C ALA A 88 13.59 -15.45 5.86
N MET A 89 13.33 -15.21 7.15
CA MET A 89 12.29 -15.92 7.90
C MET A 89 10.88 -15.48 7.50
N ASN A 90 10.75 -14.25 7.00
CA ASN A 90 9.48 -13.65 6.59
C ASN A 90 9.50 -13.33 5.10
N THR A 91 8.38 -13.58 4.44
CA THR A 91 8.16 -13.19 3.04
C THR A 91 7.77 -11.71 2.91
N PHE A 92 8.23 -11.05 1.86
CA PHE A 92 7.79 -9.71 1.43
C PHE A 92 6.40 -9.71 0.78
N GLY A 93 5.78 -10.88 0.59
CA GLY A 93 4.44 -10.96 -0.01
C GLY A 93 3.34 -10.41 0.89
N SER A 94 3.60 -10.29 2.19
CA SER A 94 2.75 -9.55 3.13
C SER A 94 3.22 -8.09 3.21
N LEU A 95 2.52 -7.17 2.52
CA LEU A 95 2.84 -5.74 2.51
C LEU A 95 2.56 -5.05 3.84
N LEU A 96 1.52 -5.51 4.54
CA LEU A 96 1.04 -4.94 5.78
C LEU A 96 0.84 -6.07 6.79
N THR A 97 1.42 -5.94 7.97
CA THR A 97 1.24 -6.86 9.09
C THR A 97 0.69 -6.09 10.28
N LEU A 98 -0.54 -6.39 10.68
CA LEU A 98 -1.16 -5.80 11.87
C LEU A 98 -0.94 -6.72 13.06
N ARG A 99 -0.45 -6.16 14.16
CA ARG A 99 -0.20 -6.84 15.42
C ARG A 99 -1.14 -6.27 16.46
N SER A 100 -1.89 -7.15 17.11
CA SER A 100 -2.79 -6.78 18.21
C SER A 100 -2.36 -7.51 19.47
N PHE A 101 -2.25 -6.75 20.56
CA PHE A 101 -1.86 -7.26 21.87
C PHE A 101 -3.09 -7.36 22.76
N ILE A 102 -3.58 -8.59 22.98
CA ILE A 102 -4.68 -8.80 23.93
C ILE A 102 -4.09 -8.75 25.34
N HIS A 103 -4.42 -7.70 26.08
CA HIS A 103 -4.15 -7.61 27.50
C HIS A 103 -5.25 -8.36 28.25
N ASN A 104 -4.99 -9.62 28.61
CA ASN A 104 -5.85 -10.30 29.56
C ASN A 104 -5.69 -9.61 30.92
N LYS A 105 -6.75 -8.93 31.39
CA LYS A 105 -6.87 -8.53 32.80
C LYS A 105 -6.94 -9.82 33.64
N LEU A 106 -5.79 -10.33 34.05
CA LEU A 106 -5.71 -11.30 35.12
C LEU A 106 -5.87 -10.53 36.43
N ASP A 107 -6.91 -10.84 37.18
CA ASP A 107 -7.09 -10.36 38.53
C ASP A 107 -5.82 -10.61 39.36
N ASN A 108 -5.27 -9.52 39.89
CA ASN A 108 -4.26 -9.40 40.96
C ASN A 108 -3.56 -10.69 41.41
N ASN A 109 -2.35 -10.96 40.89
CA ASN A 109 -1.11 -11.03 41.70
C ASN A 109 0.10 -11.68 41.05
N ASP A 110 0.03 -12.21 39.82
CA ASP A 110 1.22 -12.81 39.19
C ASP A 110 1.78 -11.96 38.05
N THR A 111 2.95 -11.38 38.31
CA THR A 111 3.83 -10.77 37.31
C THR A 111 4.33 -11.85 36.36
N ASN A 112 3.59 -12.10 35.28
CA ASN A 112 4.08 -12.60 33.99
C ASN A 112 2.93 -12.43 32.98
N GLN A 113 2.77 -11.21 32.46
CA GLN A 113 1.82 -10.91 31.40
C GLN A 113 2.28 -11.60 30.10
N THR A 114 1.70 -12.76 29.79
CA THR A 114 1.74 -13.28 28.41
C THR A 114 0.60 -12.63 27.64
N ALA A 115 0.85 -11.46 27.07
CA ALA A 115 -0.05 -10.90 26.06
C ALA A 115 -0.08 -11.86 24.88
N ALA A 116 -1.27 -12.37 24.53
CA ALA A 116 -1.41 -13.16 23.32
C ALA A 116 -1.31 -12.20 22.12
N GLU A 117 -0.29 -12.38 21.28
CA GLU A 117 -0.10 -11.60 20.06
C GLU A 117 -0.93 -12.23 18.93
N ILE A 118 -1.88 -11.47 18.38
CA ILE A 118 -2.59 -11.86 17.16
C ILE A 118 -1.99 -11.09 15.99
N ILE A 119 -1.56 -11.83 14.96
CA ILE A 119 -0.91 -11.28 13.77
C ILE A 119 -1.82 -11.47 12.56
N TYR A 120 -2.21 -10.37 11.93
CA TYR A 120 -2.94 -10.35 10.66
C TYR A 120 -2.02 -9.90 9.54
N LYS A 121 -1.82 -10.76 8.54
CA LYS A 121 -0.98 -10.49 7.37
C LYS A 121 -1.84 -10.15 6.16
N HIS A 122 -1.53 -9.02 5.52
CA HIS A 122 -2.21 -8.53 4.34
C HIS A 122 -1.25 -8.48 3.14
N THR A 123 -1.66 -9.09 2.02
CA THR A 123 -1.00 -9.00 0.72
C THR A 123 -1.36 -7.68 0.05
N SER A 124 -0.88 -7.44 -1.18
CA SER A 124 -1.31 -6.27 -1.98
C SER A 124 -2.83 -6.17 -2.11
N THR A 125 -3.48 -7.26 -2.51
CA THR A 125 -4.93 -7.30 -2.70
C THR A 125 -5.69 -7.21 -1.36
N THR A 126 -5.31 -8.00 -0.36
CA THR A 126 -6.05 -7.98 0.92
C THR A 126 -5.78 -6.72 1.73
N GLY A 127 -4.65 -6.04 1.50
CA GLY A 127 -4.33 -4.75 2.07
C GLY A 127 -5.18 -3.63 1.47
N ILE A 128 -5.37 -3.61 0.14
CA ILE A 128 -6.29 -2.66 -0.52
C ILE A 128 -7.73 -2.90 -0.07
N ASN A 129 -8.17 -4.16 0.03
CA ASN A 129 -9.50 -4.48 0.56
C ASN A 129 -9.67 -4.01 2.00
N PHE A 130 -8.64 -4.21 2.84
CA PHE A 130 -8.65 -3.73 4.21
C PHE A 130 -8.73 -2.19 4.27
N LEU A 131 -7.99 -1.48 3.41
CA LEU A 131 -8.11 -0.04 3.27
C LEU A 131 -9.55 0.34 2.91
N GLN A 132 -10.14 -0.27 1.89
CA GLN A 132 -11.50 0.03 1.44
C GLN A 132 -12.56 -0.21 2.52
N GLN A 133 -12.43 -1.31 3.27
CA GLN A 133 -13.32 -1.63 4.40
C GLN A 133 -13.24 -0.60 5.52
N ASN A 134 -12.08 0.05 5.65
CA ASN A 134 -11.81 0.98 6.73
C ASN A 134 -11.84 2.46 6.32
N THR A 135 -12.13 2.78 5.05
CA THR A 135 -12.29 4.15 4.55
C THR A 135 -13.74 4.48 4.22
N ASP A 136 -14.06 5.76 4.10
CA ASP A 136 -15.41 6.18 3.77
C ASP A 136 -15.85 5.83 2.34
N SER A 137 -17.16 5.90 2.13
CA SER A 137 -17.78 5.67 0.83
C SER A 137 -17.32 6.67 -0.22
N PHE A 138 -16.94 7.90 0.18
CA PHE A 138 -16.42 8.91 -0.74
C PHE A 138 -15.07 8.49 -1.33
N TYR A 139 -14.10 8.12 -0.47
CA TYR A 139 -12.81 7.63 -0.91
C TYR A 139 -12.96 6.35 -1.74
N ASN A 140 -13.79 5.41 -1.28
CA ASN A 140 -14.04 4.17 -2.01
C ASN A 140 -14.61 4.40 -3.40
N LYS A 141 -15.55 5.35 -3.54
CA LYS A 141 -16.13 5.74 -4.82
C LYS A 141 -15.10 6.43 -5.71
N MET A 142 -14.24 7.28 -5.14
CA MET A 142 -13.14 7.89 -5.88
C MET A 142 -12.17 6.81 -6.38
N LEU A 143 -11.84 5.84 -5.54
CA LEU A 143 -10.92 4.76 -5.86
C LEU A 143 -11.47 3.87 -6.98
N SER A 144 -12.71 3.39 -6.85
CA SER A 144 -13.35 2.51 -7.82
C SER A 144 -13.63 3.19 -9.16
N ASN A 145 -13.91 4.49 -9.16
CA ASN A 145 -14.23 5.23 -10.37
C ASN A 145 -12.99 5.65 -11.15
N ASN A 146 -11.79 5.63 -10.58
CA ASN A 146 -10.61 6.19 -11.23
C ASN A 146 -9.45 5.20 -11.41
N TYR A 147 -9.43 4.10 -10.65
CA TYR A 147 -8.27 3.23 -10.60
C TYR A 147 -8.64 1.75 -10.69
N SER A 148 -7.75 1.00 -11.35
CA SER A 148 -7.72 -0.44 -11.35
C SER A 148 -6.38 -0.94 -10.77
N PHE A 149 -6.44 -2.06 -10.04
CA PHE A 149 -5.28 -2.67 -9.36
C PHE A 149 -5.04 -4.12 -9.82
N GLY A 150 -5.77 -4.56 -10.84
CA GLY A 150 -5.73 -5.91 -11.38
C GLY A 150 -4.55 -6.14 -12.32
N MET A 151 -4.66 -7.23 -13.07
CA MET A 151 -3.75 -7.61 -14.15
C MET A 151 -4.57 -8.32 -15.21
N ALA A 152 -4.40 -7.92 -16.46
CA ALA A 152 -4.96 -8.65 -17.59
C ALA A 152 -4.11 -9.89 -17.88
N THR A 153 -4.78 -11.02 -18.08
CA THR A 153 -4.14 -12.33 -18.33
C THR A 153 -4.37 -12.85 -19.74
N SER A 154 -5.28 -12.21 -20.48
CA SER A 154 -5.60 -12.56 -21.86
C SER A 154 -5.68 -11.31 -22.75
N GLU A 155 -5.49 -11.50 -24.04
CA GLU A 155 -5.58 -10.42 -25.04
C GLU A 155 -7.02 -9.86 -25.14
N ASP A 156 -8.02 -10.71 -24.93
CA ASP A 156 -9.43 -10.33 -24.94
C ASP A 156 -9.76 -9.29 -23.85
N GLU A 157 -9.17 -9.45 -22.65
CA GLU A 157 -9.32 -8.49 -21.53
C GLU A 157 -8.72 -7.11 -21.82
N ILE A 158 -7.72 -7.05 -22.70
CA ILE A 158 -7.02 -5.82 -23.12
C ILE A 158 -7.76 -5.16 -24.29
N SER A 159 -8.46 -5.91 -25.15
CA SER A 159 -9.03 -5.37 -26.40
C SER A 159 -10.06 -4.23 -26.25
N ASP A 160 -10.67 -4.08 -25.06
CA ASP A 160 -11.66 -3.02 -24.74
C ASP A 160 -11.11 -1.95 -23.75
N ASP A 161 -9.83 -2.00 -23.41
CA ASP A 161 -9.18 -1.15 -22.40
C ASP A 161 -9.20 0.36 -22.71
N MET A 162 -9.10 0.76 -23.98
CA MET A 162 -8.98 2.18 -24.36
C MET A 162 -10.21 3.01 -24.00
N LYS A 163 -11.37 2.38 -23.78
CA LYS A 163 -12.61 3.05 -23.36
C LYS A 163 -12.73 3.17 -21.85
N ASP A 164 -12.05 2.30 -21.11
CA ASP A 164 -12.15 2.24 -19.66
C ASP A 164 -11.07 3.12 -19.02
N HIS A 165 -11.48 4.33 -18.62
CA HIS A 165 -10.58 5.30 -18.02
C HIS A 165 -10.01 4.86 -16.66
N THR A 166 -10.62 3.88 -16.00
CA THR A 166 -10.12 3.36 -14.71
C THR A 166 -8.78 2.63 -14.87
N LYS A 167 -8.53 2.09 -16.08
CA LYS A 167 -7.35 1.28 -16.38
C LYS A 167 -6.15 2.08 -16.84
N TRP A 168 -6.31 3.35 -17.24
CA TRP A 168 -5.26 4.15 -17.89
C TRP A 168 -3.97 4.33 -17.08
N THR A 169 -4.07 4.21 -15.74
CA THR A 169 -2.92 4.29 -14.84
C THR A 169 -2.29 2.93 -14.53
N ASN A 170 -2.94 1.83 -14.93
CA ASN A 170 -2.47 0.48 -14.72
C ASN A 170 -1.79 -0.07 -15.97
N PRO A 171 -0.44 -0.16 -16.01
CA PRO A 171 0.28 -0.71 -17.16
C PRO A 171 0.03 -2.23 -17.35
N LEU A 172 -0.58 -2.91 -16.38
CA LEU A 172 -0.91 -4.33 -16.45
C LEU A 172 -2.28 -4.59 -17.10
N GLU A 173 -3.07 -3.54 -17.33
CA GLU A 173 -4.42 -3.62 -17.90
C GLU A 173 -4.62 -2.66 -19.07
N SER A 174 -3.63 -1.80 -19.35
CA SER A 174 -3.63 -0.88 -20.49
C SER A 174 -2.56 -1.24 -21.50
N ARG A 175 -2.95 -1.28 -22.77
CA ARG A 175 -2.08 -1.49 -23.93
C ARG A 175 -1.19 -0.27 -24.15
N LEU A 176 0.04 -0.53 -24.56
CA LEU A 176 0.93 0.50 -25.05
C LEU A 176 0.35 1.16 -26.33
N PRO A 177 0.62 2.46 -26.55
CA PRO A 177 0.29 3.08 -27.81
C PRO A 177 1.02 2.40 -28.97
N TYR A 178 0.44 2.46 -30.17
CA TYR A 178 1.10 1.96 -31.37
C TYR A 178 2.25 2.90 -31.76
N ALA A 179 3.45 2.58 -31.29
CA ALA A 179 4.66 3.37 -31.49
C ALA A 179 5.90 2.47 -31.65
N PRO A 180 6.00 1.70 -32.75
CA PRO A 180 7.11 0.76 -32.96
C PRO A 180 8.49 1.42 -32.99
N GLU A 181 8.60 2.69 -33.37
CA GLU A 181 9.88 3.42 -33.45
C GLU A 181 10.25 4.13 -32.13
N MET A 182 9.30 4.26 -31.20
CA MET A 182 9.52 4.99 -29.93
C MET A 182 10.44 4.20 -29.01
N LYS A 183 11.44 4.89 -28.44
CA LYS A 183 12.40 4.29 -27.49
C LYS A 183 11.89 4.43 -26.04
N ILE A 184 11.97 3.36 -25.27
CA ILE A 184 11.65 3.37 -23.84
C ILE A 184 12.95 3.18 -23.04
N TYR A 185 13.27 4.14 -22.18
CA TYR A 185 14.40 4.08 -21.26
C TYR A 185 13.90 4.02 -19.82
N CYS A 186 14.41 3.08 -19.03
CA CYS A 186 14.11 2.96 -17.61
C CYS A 186 15.40 3.11 -16.81
N LEU A 187 15.51 4.20 -16.05
CA LEU A 187 16.62 4.51 -15.17
C LEU A 187 16.18 4.30 -13.73
N TYR A 188 16.86 3.42 -13.00
CA TYR A 188 16.61 3.16 -11.59
C TYR A 188 17.92 3.16 -10.81
N GLY A 189 17.84 3.58 -9.54
CA GLY A 189 18.96 3.45 -8.62
C GLY A 189 19.10 2.00 -8.19
N TRP A 190 20.33 1.52 -8.03
CA TRP A 190 20.62 0.17 -7.55
C TRP A 190 21.53 0.22 -6.32
N GLY A 191 21.40 -0.77 -5.45
CA GLY A 191 22.27 -0.99 -4.29
C GLY A 191 21.84 -0.20 -3.05
N LYS A 192 20.61 0.33 -3.05
CA LYS A 192 19.99 0.96 -1.89
C LYS A 192 18.73 0.18 -1.54
N GLU A 193 18.62 -0.17 -0.27
CA GLU A 193 17.42 -0.83 0.25
C GLU A 193 16.26 0.17 0.28
N THR A 194 15.04 -0.34 0.08
CA THR A 194 13.80 0.46 0.09
C THR A 194 12.73 -0.20 0.95
N GLU A 195 11.76 0.60 1.39
CA GLU A 195 10.66 0.15 2.25
C GLU A 195 9.74 -0.81 1.49
N ARG A 196 9.66 -2.08 1.91
CA ARG A 196 8.96 -3.15 1.18
C ARG A 196 7.75 -3.72 1.91
N SER A 197 7.75 -3.73 3.24
CA SER A 197 6.56 -4.03 4.05
C SER A 197 6.58 -3.33 5.41
N TYR A 198 5.40 -3.25 6.04
CA TYR A 198 5.17 -2.49 7.27
C TYR A 198 4.52 -3.35 8.35
N TYR A 199 4.98 -3.18 9.57
CA TYR A 199 4.40 -3.73 10.79
C TYR A 199 3.68 -2.61 11.54
N TYR A 200 2.43 -2.88 11.90
CA TYR A 200 1.57 -1.96 12.62
C TYR A 200 1.16 -2.57 13.95
N SER A 201 1.10 -1.72 14.97
CA SER A 201 0.47 -2.05 16.23
C SER A 201 -0.86 -1.31 16.35
N HIS A 202 -1.73 -1.87 17.17
CA HIS A 202 -2.96 -1.24 17.60
C HIS A 202 -3.03 -1.32 19.14
N ASP A 203 -3.14 -0.16 19.79
CA ASP A 203 -3.36 -0.10 21.23
C ASP A 203 -4.86 -0.23 21.50
N TYR A 204 -5.28 -1.40 21.99
CA TYR A 204 -6.63 -1.62 22.51
C TYR A 204 -6.73 -0.91 23.87
N THR A 205 -7.20 0.33 23.91
CA THR A 205 -7.69 0.93 25.15
C THR A 205 -9.18 0.59 25.28
N ASP A 206 -9.54 -0.16 26.33
CA ASP A 206 -10.88 -0.69 26.67
C ASP A 206 -11.98 0.39 26.90
N ASP A 207 -12.11 1.38 26.02
CA ASP A 207 -13.25 2.32 26.02
C ASP A 207 -14.31 1.90 24.97
N TYR A 208 -14.44 0.60 24.72
CA TYR A 208 -15.60 0.04 24.00
C TYR A 208 -16.81 0.00 24.93
N THR A 209 -17.47 1.14 25.14
CA THR A 209 -18.88 1.13 25.51
C THR A 209 -19.68 0.70 24.29
N ASP A 210 -20.39 -0.43 24.41
CA ASP A 210 -21.39 -0.94 23.46
C ASP A 210 -22.28 0.20 22.92
N SER A 211 -21.96 0.69 21.73
CA SER A 211 -22.88 1.46 20.90
C SER A 211 -23.11 0.68 19.61
N ASN A 212 -24.28 0.04 19.53
CA ASN A 212 -24.80 -0.70 18.38
C ASN A 212 -25.12 0.18 17.15
N GLU A 213 -24.25 1.14 16.82
CA GLU A 213 -24.33 1.92 15.59
C GLU A 213 -23.00 1.79 14.87
N SER A 214 -22.96 1.04 13.76
CA SER A 214 -21.83 1.04 12.83
C SER A 214 -21.79 2.37 12.10
N SER A 215 -21.37 3.41 12.80
CA SER A 215 -21.15 4.74 12.28
C SER A 215 -19.82 4.79 11.55
N SER A 216 -19.71 5.62 10.52
CA SER A 216 -18.43 5.87 9.83
C SER A 216 -17.34 6.34 10.81
N GLU A 217 -17.74 6.91 11.94
CA GLU A 217 -16.89 7.47 12.98
C GLU A 217 -16.06 6.41 13.72
N ASP A 218 -16.59 5.20 13.92
CA ASP A 218 -15.87 4.12 14.60
C ASP A 218 -14.79 3.49 13.73
N THR A 219 -15.04 3.40 12.42
CA THR A 219 -14.04 3.01 11.43
C THR A 219 -12.87 4.00 11.40
N TYR A 220 -13.16 5.31 11.49
CA TYR A 220 -12.14 6.34 11.60
C TYR A 220 -11.32 6.23 12.89
N LYS A 221 -11.95 5.91 14.03
CA LYS A 221 -11.24 5.67 15.30
C LYS A 221 -10.28 4.48 15.21
N PHE A 222 -10.68 3.41 14.54
CA PHE A 222 -9.83 2.23 14.35
C PHE A 222 -8.59 2.53 13.48
N LEU A 223 -8.75 3.22 12.34
CA LEU A 223 -7.57 3.59 11.53
C LEU A 223 -6.64 4.57 12.25
N ASN A 224 -7.20 5.48 13.05
CA ASN A 224 -6.40 6.46 13.79
C ASN A 224 -5.54 5.82 14.90
N SER A 225 -6.00 4.71 15.48
CA SER A 225 -5.30 3.94 16.51
C SER A 225 -4.27 2.97 15.93
N LEU A 226 -4.20 2.77 14.61
CA LEU A 226 -3.11 2.05 13.97
C LEU A 226 -1.87 2.93 13.89
N PHE A 227 -0.72 2.44 14.34
CA PHE A 227 0.57 3.11 14.17
C PHE A 227 1.67 2.12 13.78
N ILE A 228 2.67 2.60 13.04
CA ILE A 228 3.83 1.77 12.69
C ILE A 228 4.52 1.35 13.98
N ASP A 229 4.72 0.04 14.12
CA ASP A 229 5.23 -0.54 15.33
C ASP A 229 6.75 -0.35 15.43
N SER A 230 7.15 0.81 15.97
CA SER A 230 8.57 1.13 16.17
C SER A 230 9.29 0.19 17.14
N SER A 231 8.55 -0.54 17.99
CA SER A 231 9.10 -1.54 18.89
C SER A 231 9.48 -2.83 18.17
N PHE A 232 8.90 -3.08 16.99
CA PHE A 232 9.27 -4.20 16.14
C PHE A 232 10.60 -3.93 15.42
N ASN A 233 11.67 -4.20 16.15
CA ASN A 233 13.00 -4.38 15.59
C ASN A 233 13.31 -5.87 15.77
N SER A 234 13.31 -6.61 14.68
CA SER A 234 13.58 -8.03 14.74
C SER A 234 15.05 -8.26 15.10
N ASP A 235 15.32 -8.89 16.25
CA ASP A 235 16.66 -9.45 16.54
C ASP A 235 17.09 -10.50 15.49
N HIS A 236 16.13 -11.01 14.70
CA HIS A 236 16.31 -12.07 13.70
C HIS A 236 16.39 -11.58 12.26
N ASP A 237 16.08 -10.31 11.96
CA ASP A 237 16.22 -9.73 10.61
C ASP A 237 16.78 -8.30 10.67
N PRO A 238 18.04 -8.08 10.26
CA PRO A 238 18.69 -6.77 10.35
C PRO A 238 18.07 -5.71 9.41
N ASN A 239 17.19 -6.12 8.50
CA ASN A 239 16.57 -5.24 7.51
C ASN A 239 15.25 -4.64 8.02
N ILE A 240 14.76 -5.11 9.17
CA ILE A 240 13.58 -4.57 9.84
C ILE A 240 14.04 -3.47 10.80
N LYS A 241 13.65 -2.23 10.50
CA LYS A 241 13.97 -1.04 11.28
C LYS A 241 12.70 -0.28 11.61
N SER A 242 12.41 -0.16 12.90
CA SER A 242 11.26 0.55 13.45
C SER A 242 9.93 0.15 12.79
N GLY A 243 9.69 -1.17 12.68
CA GLY A 243 8.48 -1.69 12.05
C GLY A 243 8.44 -1.60 10.53
N VAL A 244 9.52 -1.18 9.87
CA VAL A 244 9.62 -1.15 8.40
C VAL A 244 10.62 -2.19 7.94
N HIS A 245 10.17 -3.11 7.09
CA HIS A 245 11.04 -4.12 6.48
C HIS A 245 11.55 -3.60 5.15
N ASN A 246 12.88 -3.48 5.04
CA ASN A 246 13.52 -3.02 3.82
C ASN A 246 13.88 -4.21 2.90
N GLY A 247 13.49 -4.10 1.64
CA GLY A 247 13.80 -5.05 0.57
C GLY A 247 14.83 -4.51 -0.41
N GLU A 248 15.08 -5.26 -1.48
CA GLU A 248 15.78 -4.72 -2.64
C GLU A 248 14.88 -3.67 -3.32
N GLY A 249 15.47 -2.53 -3.69
CA GLY A 249 14.78 -1.39 -4.30
C GLY A 249 15.10 -1.18 -5.76
#